data_AF-A0A1J3I5B8-F1
#
_entry.id   AF-A0A1J3I5B8-F1
#
_cell.length_a   1.000
_cell.length_b   1.000
_cell.length_c   1.000
_cell.angle_alpha   90.00
_cell.angle_beta   90.00
_cell.angle_gamma   90.00
#
_symmetry.space_group_name_H-M   'P 1'
#
loop_
_entity.id
_entity.type
_entity.pdbx_description
1 polymer ?
#
loop_
_entity_poly.entity_id
_entity_poly.type
_entity_poly.pdbx_seq_one_letter_code
_entity_poly.pdbx_strand_id
1 'polypeptide(L)'
;MGKLGKKARKFAKKNLQSVEKRNRKQKPFLKRKFAKRDARRDAEDEEEKQIEQPHKKRCIEEKPQEIIINAVFDKDENAALDGGDSDSDGYLAEDSDFTNAVANGTQGKISDNEMSIQSKEVEKQRKKLVDEAKSVIMKRKVLSGSALSSLCDLVDEEQSVQALLSLLNWYRAACHYGHEPAGVTNPDNYDIEDSETFAKVVIFVLQKADHAFRNILGISESINKEKVLKLKNNPKWDSVKPLVKSFIRSTMYLVQQAADVEIVVFALTQLRVSIVFLAAFPDLLIKLIKISIDLWVTGEETMSKQAFLVLKDISMVFNSECFDTCLINMYKAFLHYCDSPKENSEQCSSFLRDSLVELCSQDMQKSYTKASVSITQLAKLLKMALTTKNKEALEKIHSKQYTSCVDLWVNFIAANIQDCDLQPLLYTIVQVINGVATLFIGPRYLLLRVKCIQWLNHLSCASCIFMPIASLVLDMLEYKTTIDGEKQKKLEAVSTVKLPKNWLKSQNFQEQCIFSVIELLSVHFAQWSFHISFPELATIPVMRLRNFNERTTLEGLKRVVKRFIEQVEMNIEFVQMKREEAAFSPNDQQSTETFLQLEKRNKTAPYTQYYQSIIAKALGTKEKK
;
A
#
# COMPACT_ATOMS: atom_id res chain seq x y z
N MET A 1 -58.68 -19.75 -8.31
CA MET A 1 -59.19 -18.40 -7.98
C MET A 1 -60.64 -18.51 -7.49
N GLY A 2 -60.91 -18.20 -6.22
CA GLY A 2 -62.25 -18.32 -5.63
C GLY A 2 -63.23 -17.27 -6.14
N LYS A 3 -64.47 -17.67 -6.47
CA LYS A 3 -65.52 -16.78 -6.95
C LYS A 3 -65.93 -15.80 -5.83
N LEU A 4 -65.62 -14.51 -6.01
CA LEU A 4 -66.09 -13.42 -5.14
C LEU A 4 -67.62 -13.47 -4.97
N GLY A 5 -68.07 -13.43 -3.71
CA GLY A 5 -69.48 -13.48 -3.33
C GLY A 5 -70.30 -12.29 -3.84
N LYS A 6 -71.61 -12.48 -4.00
CA LYS A 6 -72.54 -11.49 -4.60
C LYS A 6 -72.47 -10.09 -3.95
N LYS A 7 -72.18 -10.00 -2.64
CA LYS A 7 -71.99 -8.73 -1.92
C LYS A 7 -70.72 -7.98 -2.37
N ALA A 8 -69.61 -8.70 -2.56
CA ALA A 8 -68.36 -8.10 -3.05
C ALA A 8 -68.47 -7.61 -4.50
N ARG A 9 -69.24 -8.32 -5.35
CA ARG A 9 -69.52 -7.86 -6.73
C ARG A 9 -70.39 -6.60 -6.75
N LYS A 10 -71.39 -6.50 -5.87
CA LYS A 10 -72.21 -5.28 -5.74
C LYS A 10 -71.39 -4.09 -5.24
N PHE A 11 -70.48 -4.30 -4.29
CA PHE A 11 -69.59 -3.26 -3.79
C PHE A 11 -68.61 -2.78 -4.86
N ALA A 12 -67.96 -3.70 -5.58
CA ALA A 12 -67.06 -3.36 -6.68
C ALA A 12 -67.78 -2.60 -7.80
N LYS A 13 -68.98 -3.03 -8.21
CA LYS A 13 -69.74 -2.38 -9.28
C LYS A 13 -70.20 -0.97 -8.92
N LYS A 14 -70.49 -0.70 -7.64
CA LYS A 14 -70.97 0.61 -7.17
C LYS A 14 -69.84 1.59 -6.86
N ASN A 15 -68.68 1.11 -6.40
CA ASN A 15 -67.59 1.96 -5.88
C ASN A 15 -66.32 1.99 -6.74
N LEU A 16 -66.01 1.01 -7.59
CA LEU A 16 -64.81 1.09 -8.46
C LEU A 16 -65.02 2.00 -9.68
N GLN A 17 -66.23 2.04 -10.24
CA GLN A 17 -66.49 2.86 -11.44
C GLN A 17 -66.37 4.37 -11.17
N SER A 18 -66.67 4.82 -9.95
CA SER A 18 -66.50 6.22 -9.53
C SER A 18 -65.03 6.57 -9.27
N VAL A 19 -64.23 5.60 -8.79
CA VAL A 19 -62.78 5.77 -8.55
C VAL A 19 -62.00 5.76 -9.88
N GLU A 20 -62.34 4.89 -10.84
CA GLU A 20 -61.71 4.89 -12.17
C GLU A 20 -62.04 6.16 -12.98
N LYS A 21 -63.26 6.70 -12.86
CA LYS A 21 -63.62 8.00 -13.46
C LYS A 21 -62.89 9.18 -12.79
N ARG A 22 -62.65 9.16 -11.47
CA ARG A 22 -61.83 10.17 -10.78
C ARG A 22 -60.35 10.09 -11.20
N ASN A 23 -59.79 8.90 -11.32
CA ASN A 23 -58.39 8.71 -11.74
C ASN A 23 -58.15 9.08 -13.22
N ARG A 24 -59.14 8.90 -14.11
CA ARG A 24 -59.04 9.38 -15.51
C ARG A 24 -59.11 10.91 -15.63
N LYS A 25 -59.78 11.61 -14.70
CA LYS A 25 -59.85 13.09 -14.69
C LYS A 25 -58.64 13.78 -14.05
N GLN A 26 -57.89 13.09 -13.17
CA GLN A 26 -56.69 13.66 -12.52
C GLN A 26 -55.38 13.46 -13.30
N LYS A 27 -55.28 12.42 -14.15
CA LYS A 27 -54.09 12.17 -14.99
C LYS A 27 -53.71 13.31 -15.97
N PRO A 28 -54.63 14.05 -16.61
CA PRO A 28 -54.27 15.17 -17.48
C PRO A 28 -53.76 16.40 -16.72
N PHE A 29 -54.24 16.63 -15.49
CA PHE A 29 -53.85 17.79 -14.66
C PHE A 29 -52.44 17.66 -14.09
N LEU A 30 -51.99 16.43 -13.78
CA LEU A 30 -50.62 16.18 -13.32
C LEU A 30 -49.61 16.28 -14.49
N LYS A 31 -49.92 15.76 -15.68
CA LYS A 31 -49.05 15.92 -16.86
C LYS A 31 -48.89 17.38 -17.31
N ARG A 32 -49.93 18.21 -17.17
CA ARG A 32 -49.89 19.63 -17.56
C ARG A 32 -49.14 20.52 -16.56
N LYS A 33 -48.99 20.10 -15.29
CA LYS A 33 -48.19 20.83 -14.27
C LYS A 33 -46.68 20.55 -14.36
N PHE A 34 -46.26 19.38 -14.85
CA PHE A 34 -44.84 19.09 -15.06
C PHE A 34 -44.30 19.66 -16.39
N ALA A 35 -45.13 19.85 -17.40
CA ALA A 35 -44.70 20.43 -18.70
C ALA A 35 -44.59 21.97 -18.71
N LYS A 36 -44.96 22.68 -17.64
CA LYS A 36 -45.04 24.15 -17.60
C LYS A 36 -43.90 24.84 -16.85
N ARG A 37 -42.91 24.09 -16.32
CA ARG A 37 -41.79 24.66 -15.55
C ARG A 37 -40.49 24.81 -16.34
N ASP A 38 -40.38 24.21 -17.53
CA ASP A 38 -39.21 24.27 -18.42
C ASP A 38 -39.38 25.18 -19.65
N ALA A 39 -40.46 25.97 -19.73
CA ALA A 39 -40.78 26.80 -20.90
C ALA A 39 -40.92 28.30 -20.58
N ARG A 40 -39.99 28.85 -19.78
CA ARG A 40 -39.79 30.30 -19.63
C ARG A 40 -38.31 30.62 -19.41
N ARG A 41 -37.55 30.61 -20.50
CA ARG A 41 -36.59 31.64 -20.86
C ARG A 41 -36.32 31.49 -22.36
N ASP A 42 -36.47 32.63 -23.04
CA ASP A 42 -35.93 32.95 -24.35
C ASP A 42 -36.82 32.69 -25.60
N ALA A 43 -37.60 33.72 -25.93
CA ALA A 43 -37.83 34.27 -27.27
C ALA A 43 -37.85 35.81 -27.03
N GLU A 44 -37.13 36.66 -27.76
CA GLU A 44 -37.14 36.90 -29.21
C GLU A 44 -35.76 37.42 -29.66
N ASP A 45 -35.24 36.91 -30.79
CA ASP A 45 -34.95 37.71 -31.99
C ASP A 45 -34.48 36.77 -33.13
N GLU A 46 -35.15 36.89 -34.27
CA GLU A 46 -34.91 36.15 -35.50
C GLU A 46 -33.71 36.73 -36.27
N GLU A 47 -32.89 35.88 -36.89
CA GLU A 47 -32.63 35.95 -38.34
C GLU A 47 -31.91 34.68 -38.85
N GLU A 48 -32.26 34.33 -40.09
CA GLU A 48 -32.02 33.07 -40.79
C GLU A 48 -30.54 32.76 -41.07
N LYS A 49 -30.14 31.48 -40.92
CA LYS A 49 -29.57 30.65 -42.02
C LYS A 49 -29.13 29.24 -41.60
N GLN A 50 -29.54 28.31 -42.45
CA GLN A 50 -28.97 26.99 -42.78
C GLN A 50 -29.14 25.82 -41.79
N ILE A 51 -29.61 24.74 -42.41
CA ILE A 51 -30.04 23.46 -41.89
C ILE A 51 -28.81 22.61 -41.50
N GLU A 52 -28.68 22.26 -40.22
CA GLU A 52 -27.97 21.05 -39.79
C GLU A 52 -28.80 20.31 -38.73
N GLN A 53 -28.97 19.01 -38.93
CA GLN A 53 -29.70 18.11 -38.04
C GLN A 53 -28.99 18.01 -36.68
N PRO A 54 -29.70 18.00 -35.53
CA PRO A 54 -29.05 17.79 -34.24
C PRO A 54 -28.64 16.32 -34.12
N HIS A 55 -27.33 16.09 -34.22
CA HIS A 55 -26.67 14.85 -33.84
C HIS A 55 -27.11 14.43 -32.43
N LYS A 56 -27.78 13.27 -32.34
CA LYS A 56 -27.82 12.46 -31.12
C LYS A 56 -26.39 12.26 -30.65
N LYS A 57 -26.00 12.89 -29.55
CA LYS A 57 -24.80 12.48 -28.79
C LYS A 57 -24.98 11.02 -28.41
N ARG A 58 -24.33 10.11 -29.16
CA ARG A 58 -24.03 8.75 -28.69
C ARG A 58 -23.26 8.93 -27.38
N CYS A 59 -23.83 8.51 -26.25
CA CYS A 59 -23.00 8.10 -25.15
C CYS A 59 -22.11 6.99 -25.71
N ILE A 60 -20.80 7.19 -25.70
CA ILE A 60 -19.86 6.10 -25.89
C ILE A 60 -20.14 5.16 -24.70
N GLU A 61 -20.77 4.02 -24.96
CA GLU A 61 -20.88 2.93 -24.00
C GLU A 61 -19.47 2.35 -23.83
N GLU A 62 -18.66 2.96 -22.95
CA GLU A 62 -17.41 2.33 -22.47
C GLU A 62 -17.80 0.95 -21.90
N LYS A 63 -17.18 -0.12 -22.40
CA LYS A 63 -17.47 -1.48 -21.93
C LYS A 63 -16.85 -1.67 -20.55
N PRO A 64 -17.46 -2.45 -19.62
CA PRO A 64 -16.86 -2.70 -18.29
C PRO A 64 -15.44 -3.28 -18.37
N GLN A 65 -15.15 -4.04 -19.42
CA GLN A 65 -13.85 -4.64 -19.71
C GLN A 65 -12.76 -3.59 -19.99
N GLU A 66 -13.12 -2.41 -20.51
CA GLU A 66 -12.20 -1.31 -20.83
C GLU A 66 -11.81 -0.48 -19.59
N ILE A 67 -12.60 -0.56 -18.50
CA ILE A 67 -12.20 0.03 -17.22
C ILE A 67 -11.28 -0.95 -16.49
N ILE A 68 -9.98 -0.71 -16.63
CA ILE A 68 -8.92 -1.42 -15.91
C ILE A 68 -8.63 -0.63 -14.62
N ILE A 69 -8.76 -1.25 -13.46
CA ILE A 69 -8.52 -0.63 -12.14
C ILE A 69 -7.07 -0.11 -12.00
N ASN A 70 -6.17 -0.62 -12.86
CA ASN A 70 -4.75 -0.28 -12.92
C ASN A 70 -4.37 0.57 -14.14
N ALA A 71 -5.32 0.91 -15.03
CA ALA A 71 -5.04 1.66 -16.26
C ALA A 71 -4.52 3.09 -16.01
N VAL A 72 -4.59 3.57 -14.77
CA VAL A 72 -3.92 4.80 -14.32
C VAL A 72 -2.43 4.82 -14.69
N PHE A 73 -1.84 3.64 -14.88
CA PHE A 73 -0.39 3.45 -14.92
C PHE A 73 0.14 2.79 -16.20
N ASP A 74 -0.70 2.57 -17.22
CA ASP A 74 -0.28 1.90 -18.46
C ASP A 74 0.28 2.88 -19.50
N LYS A 75 0.05 4.20 -19.33
CA LYS A 75 0.58 5.23 -20.24
C LYS A 75 2.05 5.59 -20.00
N ASP A 76 2.61 5.23 -18.85
CA ASP A 76 4.01 5.51 -18.49
C ASP A 76 4.93 4.28 -18.71
N GLU A 77 4.44 3.21 -19.35
CA GLU A 77 5.17 1.95 -19.55
C GLU A 77 6.35 2.03 -20.55
N ASN A 78 6.67 3.20 -21.10
CA ASN A 78 7.71 3.34 -22.13
C ASN A 78 9.06 3.85 -21.61
N ALA A 79 9.55 3.27 -20.52
CA ALA A 79 10.99 3.17 -20.30
C ALA A 79 11.35 1.68 -20.27
N ALA A 80 11.76 1.18 -21.43
CA ALA A 80 12.28 -0.16 -21.69
C ALA A 80 12.93 -0.82 -20.45
N LEU A 81 12.24 -1.78 -19.83
CA LEU A 81 12.79 -2.57 -18.71
C LEU A 81 13.17 -3.99 -19.15
N ASP A 82 13.54 -4.16 -20.42
CA ASP A 82 14.19 -5.38 -20.92
C ASP A 82 15.57 -5.01 -21.48
N GLY A 83 16.42 -4.50 -20.59
CA GLY A 83 17.86 -4.43 -20.84
C GLY A 83 18.43 -5.82 -20.62
N GLY A 84 18.74 -6.52 -21.71
CA GLY A 84 19.55 -7.73 -21.68
C GLY A 84 20.96 -7.41 -21.20
N ASP A 85 21.16 -7.34 -19.89
CA ASP A 85 22.47 -7.23 -19.27
C ASP A 85 22.98 -8.63 -18.97
N SER A 86 24.20 -8.93 -19.40
CA SER A 86 24.88 -10.19 -19.06
C SER A 86 25.04 -10.27 -17.54
N ASP A 87 24.57 -11.36 -16.93
CA ASP A 87 24.66 -11.57 -15.47
C ASP A 87 26.10 -11.71 -14.95
N SER A 88 27.11 -11.71 -15.83
CA SER A 88 28.52 -11.85 -15.46
C SER A 88 29.43 -10.91 -16.26
N ASP A 89 30.12 -10.00 -15.56
CA ASP A 89 31.30 -9.26 -16.07
C ASP A 89 32.61 -10.04 -15.84
N GLY A 90 32.54 -11.28 -15.34
CA GLY A 90 33.72 -12.03 -14.87
C GLY A 90 34.27 -11.52 -13.54
N TYR A 91 35.45 -12.01 -13.15
CA TYR A 91 36.21 -11.53 -12.00
C TYR A 91 37.01 -10.27 -12.35
N LEU A 92 37.30 -9.44 -11.35
CA LEU A 92 38.12 -8.24 -11.53
C LEU A 92 39.58 -8.65 -11.76
N ALA A 93 40.21 -8.12 -12.81
CA ALA A 93 41.60 -8.44 -13.15
C ALA A 93 42.56 -7.93 -12.06
N GLU A 94 43.26 -8.86 -11.41
CA GLU A 94 44.22 -8.54 -10.33
C GLU A 94 45.54 -7.96 -10.87
N ASP A 95 45.80 -8.06 -12.18
CA ASP A 95 47.07 -7.70 -12.82
C ASP A 95 47.10 -6.29 -13.47
N SER A 96 46.13 -5.41 -13.20
CA SER A 96 46.11 -4.08 -13.84
C SER A 96 46.71 -2.98 -12.95
N ASP A 97 47.38 -2.02 -13.60
CA ASP A 97 48.08 -0.82 -13.11
C ASP A 97 47.25 0.14 -12.21
N PHE A 98 46.50 -0.37 -11.23
CA PHE A 98 45.67 0.41 -10.31
C PHE A 98 46.49 1.37 -9.43
N THR A 99 47.77 1.07 -9.21
CA THR A 99 48.70 1.93 -8.45
C THR A 99 49.09 3.19 -9.21
N ASN A 100 49.18 3.15 -10.54
CA ASN A 100 49.71 4.25 -11.34
C ASN A 100 48.72 5.43 -11.46
N ALA A 101 47.42 5.18 -11.38
CA ALA A 101 46.40 6.24 -11.42
C ALA A 101 46.30 7.01 -10.10
N VAL A 102 46.66 6.41 -8.96
CA VAL A 102 46.62 7.05 -7.63
C VAL A 102 47.93 7.80 -7.33
N ALA A 103 49.08 7.28 -7.80
CA ALA A 103 50.39 7.89 -7.56
C ALA A 103 50.67 9.16 -8.40
N ASN A 104 50.09 9.28 -9.60
CA ASN A 104 50.38 10.41 -10.50
C ASN A 104 49.77 11.77 -10.07
N GLY A 105 49.01 11.81 -8.98
CA GLY A 105 48.51 13.06 -8.39
C GLY A 105 49.53 13.76 -7.47
N THR A 106 50.69 13.16 -7.19
CA THR A 106 51.61 13.72 -6.20
C THR A 106 53.05 13.29 -6.43
N GLN A 107 53.76 13.91 -7.38
CA GLN A 107 55.19 14.20 -7.22
C GLN A 107 55.76 15.06 -8.35
N GLY A 108 56.30 16.22 -7.95
CA GLY A 108 57.24 16.98 -8.74
C GLY A 108 58.58 16.27 -8.86
N LYS A 109 59.20 16.45 -10.03
CA LYS A 109 60.55 16.07 -10.45
C LYS A 109 61.59 16.08 -9.32
N ILE A 110 62.46 15.08 -9.31
CA ILE A 110 63.93 15.20 -9.24
C ILE A 110 64.53 13.97 -9.93
N SER A 111 65.51 14.22 -10.80
CA SER A 111 66.37 13.23 -11.46
C SER A 111 67.55 12.87 -10.57
N ASP A 112 68.10 11.66 -10.72
CA ASP A 112 69.43 11.47 -11.32
C ASP A 112 69.90 10.00 -11.24
N ASN A 113 70.89 9.76 -12.08
CA ASN A 113 71.29 8.54 -12.75
C ASN A 113 72.22 7.60 -11.95
N GLU A 114 72.29 6.38 -12.47
CA GLU A 114 73.47 5.47 -12.54
C GLU A 114 73.98 4.75 -11.28
N MET A 115 73.85 3.41 -11.28
CA MET A 115 75.02 2.52 -11.43
C MET A 115 74.59 1.08 -11.74
N SER A 116 75.39 0.45 -12.59
CA SER A 116 75.09 -0.73 -13.39
C SER A 116 75.93 -1.94 -12.95
N ILE A 117 75.52 -3.13 -13.39
CA ILE A 117 76.27 -4.39 -13.40
C ILE A 117 76.34 -5.15 -12.05
N GLN A 118 75.20 -5.66 -11.60
CA GLN A 118 75.10 -6.94 -10.87
C GLN A 118 73.76 -7.67 -11.15
N SER A 119 72.85 -7.05 -11.89
CA SER A 119 71.44 -7.46 -12.01
C SER A 119 71.16 -8.59 -13.01
N LYS A 120 72.08 -8.95 -13.93
CA LYS A 120 71.76 -9.89 -15.02
C LYS A 120 71.80 -11.38 -14.63
N GLU A 121 72.52 -11.76 -13.58
CA GLU A 121 72.57 -13.15 -13.09
C GLU A 121 71.37 -13.46 -12.15
N VAL A 122 71.01 -12.50 -11.31
CA VAL A 122 69.86 -12.57 -10.37
C VAL A 122 68.53 -12.59 -11.14
N GLU A 123 68.45 -11.91 -12.27
CA GLU A 123 67.24 -11.83 -13.10
C GLU A 123 66.95 -13.11 -13.89
N LYS A 124 67.99 -13.92 -14.18
CA LYS A 124 67.86 -15.23 -14.85
C LYS A 124 67.49 -16.35 -13.88
N GLN A 125 67.94 -16.28 -12.61
CA GLN A 125 67.50 -17.17 -11.53
C GLN A 125 66.09 -16.82 -11.03
N ARG A 126 65.74 -15.53 -10.96
CA ARG A 126 64.35 -15.08 -10.70
C ARG A 126 63.38 -15.55 -11.77
N LYS A 127 63.74 -15.49 -13.07
CA LYS A 127 62.85 -16.00 -14.14
C LYS A 127 62.59 -17.51 -14.05
N LYS A 128 63.58 -18.33 -13.67
CA LYS A 128 63.36 -19.77 -13.46
C LYS A 128 62.50 -20.09 -12.22
N LEU A 129 62.72 -19.39 -11.11
CA LEU A 129 61.88 -19.54 -9.90
C LEU A 129 60.46 -18.99 -10.10
N VAL A 130 60.30 -17.95 -10.94
CA VAL A 130 59.00 -17.40 -11.33
C VAL A 130 58.26 -18.32 -12.30
N ASP A 131 58.95 -19.01 -13.21
CA ASP A 131 58.32 -19.96 -14.13
C ASP A 131 57.92 -21.28 -13.43
N GLU A 132 58.65 -21.69 -12.38
CA GLU A 132 58.32 -22.84 -11.53
C GLU A 132 57.20 -22.51 -10.51
N ALA A 133 57.11 -21.26 -10.06
CA ALA A 133 55.97 -20.76 -9.27
C ALA A 133 54.70 -20.54 -10.14
N LYS A 134 54.86 -20.11 -11.40
CA LYS A 134 53.74 -19.95 -12.35
C LYS A 134 53.07 -21.27 -12.71
N SER A 135 53.77 -22.42 -12.67
CA SER A 135 53.13 -23.71 -12.91
C SER A 135 52.27 -24.20 -11.75
N VAL A 136 52.43 -23.65 -10.55
CA VAL A 136 51.64 -24.00 -9.35
C VAL A 136 50.47 -23.02 -9.15
N ILE A 137 50.63 -21.75 -9.54
CA ILE A 137 49.58 -20.71 -9.42
C ILE A 137 48.39 -20.94 -10.38
N MET A 138 48.55 -21.78 -11.40
CA MET A 138 47.49 -22.05 -12.39
C MET A 138 46.41 -23.07 -11.97
N LYS A 139 46.36 -23.53 -10.72
CA LYS A 139 45.34 -24.49 -10.29
C LYS A 139 44.85 -24.21 -8.86
N ARG A 140 43.74 -23.46 -8.76
CA ARG A 140 42.90 -23.27 -7.56
C ARG A 140 43.49 -22.29 -6.52
N LYS A 141 42.97 -21.05 -6.49
CA LYS A 141 43.22 -20.12 -5.38
C LYS A 141 42.38 -20.61 -4.20
N VAL A 142 42.99 -20.84 -3.04
CA VAL A 142 42.29 -21.20 -1.80
C VAL A 142 42.41 -20.05 -0.80
N LEU A 143 41.28 -19.57 -0.27
CA LEU A 143 41.28 -18.53 0.78
C LEU A 143 41.34 -19.19 2.15
N SER A 144 42.43 -18.93 2.89
CA SER A 144 42.55 -19.32 4.29
C SER A 144 42.13 -18.20 5.24
N GLY A 145 41.71 -18.55 6.46
CA GLY A 145 41.30 -17.56 7.47
C GLY A 145 42.39 -16.55 7.84
N SER A 146 43.66 -16.96 7.79
CA SER A 146 44.81 -16.07 8.03
C SER A 146 45.04 -15.07 6.89
N ALA A 147 44.90 -15.52 5.63
CA ALA A 147 44.98 -14.65 4.46
C ALA A 147 43.82 -13.66 4.42
N LEU A 148 42.62 -14.10 4.79
CA LEU A 148 41.46 -13.24 4.92
C LEU A 148 41.67 -12.14 5.98
N SER A 149 42.16 -12.50 7.16
CA SER A 149 42.40 -11.52 8.24
C SER A 149 43.40 -10.45 7.80
N SER A 150 44.49 -10.85 7.15
CA SER A 150 45.47 -9.90 6.60
C SER A 150 44.86 -8.98 5.53
N LEU A 151 44.00 -9.49 4.65
CA LEU A 151 43.30 -8.67 3.66
C LEU A 151 42.32 -7.68 4.31
N CYS A 152 41.63 -8.11 5.36
CA CYS A 152 40.73 -7.24 6.13
C CYS A 152 41.50 -6.08 6.79
N ASP A 153 42.62 -6.37 7.44
CA ASP A 153 43.46 -5.35 8.10
C ASP A 153 44.01 -4.34 7.08
N LEU A 154 44.45 -4.79 5.91
CA LEU A 154 44.92 -3.91 4.82
C LEU A 154 43.83 -2.97 4.29
N VAL A 155 42.56 -3.36 4.34
CA VAL A 155 41.44 -2.50 3.94
C VAL A 155 41.06 -1.51 5.05
N ASP A 156 41.04 -1.97 6.30
CA ASP A 156 40.62 -1.14 7.44
C ASP A 156 41.71 -0.13 7.86
N GLU A 157 42.98 -0.54 7.90
CA GLU A 157 44.09 0.30 8.38
C GLU A 157 44.78 1.08 7.24
N GLU A 158 45.08 0.41 6.13
CA GLU A 158 45.88 0.98 5.02
C GLU A 158 45.05 1.48 3.83
N GLN A 159 43.73 1.28 3.84
CA GLN A 159 42.81 1.65 2.75
C GLN A 159 43.25 1.11 1.38
N SER A 160 43.82 -0.10 1.36
CA SER A 160 44.39 -0.72 0.16
C SER A 160 43.31 -1.07 -0.87
N VAL A 161 43.39 -0.43 -2.05
CA VAL A 161 42.50 -0.70 -3.20
C VAL A 161 42.66 -2.13 -3.70
N GLN A 162 43.89 -2.66 -3.69
CA GLN A 162 44.17 -4.01 -4.17
C GLN A 162 43.62 -5.09 -3.22
N ALA A 163 43.74 -4.87 -1.91
CA ALA A 163 43.14 -5.77 -0.92
C ALA A 163 41.61 -5.78 -1.05
N LEU A 164 40.98 -4.62 -1.26
CA LEU A 164 39.55 -4.50 -1.51
C LEU A 164 39.13 -5.25 -2.80
N LEU A 165 39.89 -5.13 -3.88
CA LEU A 165 39.63 -5.84 -5.13
C LEU A 165 39.65 -7.35 -4.93
N SER A 166 40.69 -7.89 -4.29
CA SER A 166 40.77 -9.32 -3.98
C SER A 166 39.62 -9.78 -3.07
N LEU A 167 39.27 -9.00 -2.02
CA LEU A 167 38.13 -9.32 -1.17
C LEU A 167 36.80 -9.32 -1.94
N LEU A 168 36.60 -8.41 -2.89
CA LEU A 168 35.40 -8.39 -3.73
C LEU A 168 35.34 -9.60 -4.68
N ASN A 169 36.48 -10.06 -5.20
CA ASN A 169 36.54 -11.31 -5.97
C ASN A 169 36.18 -12.53 -5.10
N TRP A 170 36.72 -12.62 -3.88
CA TRP A 170 36.36 -13.66 -2.91
C TRP A 170 34.88 -13.60 -2.51
N TYR A 171 34.35 -12.41 -2.28
CA TYR A 171 32.93 -12.21 -2.00
C TYR A 171 32.05 -12.63 -3.18
N ARG A 172 32.44 -12.29 -4.40
CA ARG A 172 31.75 -12.75 -5.61
C ARG A 172 31.72 -14.28 -5.66
N ALA A 173 32.85 -14.94 -5.43
CA ALA A 173 32.92 -16.41 -5.38
C ALA A 173 32.00 -16.97 -4.27
N ALA A 174 32.00 -16.35 -3.09
CA ALA A 174 31.12 -16.74 -1.99
C ALA A 174 29.63 -16.61 -2.36
N CYS A 175 29.21 -15.51 -3.00
CA CYS A 175 27.82 -15.32 -3.43
C CYS A 175 27.37 -16.36 -4.46
N HIS A 176 28.27 -16.86 -5.30
CA HIS A 176 27.99 -17.86 -6.34
C HIS A 176 28.23 -19.31 -5.89
N TYR A 177 28.64 -19.51 -4.63
CA TYR A 177 28.98 -20.82 -4.10
C TYR A 177 27.77 -21.79 -4.19
N GLY A 178 27.98 -22.96 -4.78
CA GLY A 178 26.95 -23.99 -4.94
C GLY A 178 25.97 -23.81 -6.10
N HIS A 179 26.05 -22.71 -6.85
CA HIS A 179 25.15 -22.41 -7.98
C HIS A 179 25.83 -22.43 -9.37
N GLU A 180 27.08 -22.88 -9.46
CA GLU A 180 27.73 -23.10 -10.76
C GLU A 180 27.15 -24.34 -11.45
N PRO A 181 26.73 -24.26 -12.73
CA PRO A 181 26.20 -25.39 -13.46
C PRO A 181 27.26 -26.49 -13.59
N ALA A 182 26.89 -27.71 -13.19
CA ALA A 182 27.76 -28.88 -13.26
C ALA A 182 28.36 -29.04 -14.67
N GLY A 183 29.68 -28.87 -14.80
CA GLY A 183 30.42 -29.08 -16.05
C GLY A 183 31.06 -27.83 -16.67
N VAL A 184 30.81 -26.62 -16.15
CA VAL A 184 31.57 -25.42 -16.54
C VAL A 184 32.67 -25.17 -15.52
N THR A 185 33.86 -25.69 -15.76
CA THR A 185 35.04 -25.32 -14.97
C THR A 185 35.44 -23.89 -15.33
N ASN A 186 35.19 -22.93 -14.44
CA ASN A 186 35.80 -21.62 -14.54
C ASN A 186 37.34 -21.77 -14.42
N PRO A 187 38.13 -21.07 -15.25
CA PRO A 187 39.59 -21.14 -15.18
C PRO A 187 40.17 -20.58 -13.87
N ASP A 188 39.40 -19.78 -13.13
CA ASP A 188 39.82 -19.08 -11.91
C ASP A 188 39.16 -19.64 -10.64
N ASN A 189 39.01 -20.96 -10.48
CA ASN A 189 38.31 -21.55 -9.31
C ASN A 189 38.84 -21.03 -7.96
N TYR A 190 38.09 -20.07 -7.39
CA TYR A 190 38.22 -19.57 -6.02
C TYR A 190 37.58 -20.61 -5.10
N ASP A 191 38.37 -21.20 -4.21
CA ASP A 191 37.90 -22.16 -3.22
C ASP A 191 38.02 -21.56 -1.82
N ILE A 192 36.98 -21.69 -1.02
CA ILE A 192 36.95 -21.15 0.35
C ILE A 192 37.14 -22.32 1.30
N GLU A 193 38.17 -22.24 2.15
CA GLU A 193 38.67 -23.35 2.95
C GLU A 193 37.61 -23.94 3.89
N ASP A 194 36.84 -23.08 4.56
CA ASP A 194 35.90 -23.48 5.60
C ASP A 194 34.71 -22.50 5.73
N SER A 195 33.66 -22.94 6.42
CA SER A 195 32.42 -22.18 6.61
C SER A 195 32.61 -20.89 7.43
N GLU A 196 33.59 -20.83 8.32
CA GLU A 196 33.89 -19.63 9.12
C GLU A 196 34.56 -18.56 8.23
N THR A 197 35.51 -18.97 7.39
CA THR A 197 36.12 -18.10 6.38
C THR A 197 35.09 -17.58 5.38
N PHE A 198 34.15 -18.43 4.93
CA PHE A 198 33.02 -18.00 4.09
C PHE A 198 32.19 -16.90 4.76
N ALA A 199 31.74 -17.13 5.99
CA ALA A 199 30.90 -16.18 6.72
C ALA A 199 31.64 -14.85 6.96
N LYS A 200 32.92 -14.90 7.32
CA LYS A 200 33.76 -13.72 7.54
C LYS A 200 33.90 -12.86 6.28
N VAL A 201 34.14 -13.45 5.10
CA VAL A 201 34.22 -12.68 3.84
C VAL A 201 32.91 -11.96 3.57
N VAL A 202 31.78 -12.68 3.64
CA VAL A 202 30.44 -12.13 3.37
C VAL A 202 30.13 -10.99 4.31
N ILE A 203 30.32 -11.19 5.62
CA ILE A 203 30.04 -10.17 6.64
C ILE A 203 30.95 -8.96 6.45
N PHE A 204 32.26 -9.16 6.28
CA PHE A 204 33.22 -8.07 6.17
C PHE A 204 32.93 -7.19 4.95
N VAL A 205 32.77 -7.81 3.77
CA VAL A 205 32.54 -7.05 2.53
C VAL A 205 31.21 -6.32 2.58
N LEU A 206 30.13 -6.96 3.06
CA LEU A 206 28.83 -6.31 3.20
C LEU A 206 28.89 -5.09 4.16
N GLN A 207 29.65 -5.15 5.25
CA GLN A 207 29.75 -4.04 6.21
C GLN A 207 30.69 -2.91 5.76
N LYS A 208 31.80 -3.24 5.08
CA LYS A 208 32.91 -2.31 4.87
C LYS A 208 33.00 -1.75 3.46
N ALA A 209 32.40 -2.39 2.46
CA ALA A 209 32.54 -1.99 1.06
C ALA A 209 32.11 -0.53 0.82
N ASP A 210 30.96 -0.10 1.35
CA ASP A 210 30.46 1.28 1.21
C ASP A 210 31.47 2.31 1.71
N HIS A 211 31.96 2.11 2.93
CA HIS A 211 32.93 3.00 3.57
C HIS A 211 34.25 3.03 2.79
N ALA A 212 34.73 1.87 2.33
CA ALA A 212 35.95 1.78 1.52
C ALA A 212 35.80 2.56 0.20
N PHE A 213 34.67 2.44 -0.50
CA PHE A 213 34.42 3.22 -1.72
C PHE A 213 34.42 4.72 -1.46
N ARG A 214 33.78 5.17 -0.38
CA ARG A 214 33.75 6.59 0.01
C ARG A 214 35.13 7.11 0.35
N ASN A 215 35.95 6.34 1.06
CA ASN A 215 37.30 6.74 1.44
C ASN A 215 38.22 6.88 0.22
N ILE A 216 38.18 5.92 -0.72
CA ILE A 216 38.99 6.00 -1.95
C ILE A 216 38.62 7.26 -2.76
N LEU A 217 37.31 7.57 -2.82
CA LEU A 217 36.80 8.76 -3.50
C LEU A 217 36.99 10.06 -2.69
N GLY A 218 37.45 9.99 -1.44
CA GLY A 218 37.68 11.14 -0.56
C GLY A 218 36.40 11.80 -0.07
N ILE A 219 35.34 11.03 0.17
CA ILE A 219 34.01 11.56 0.49
C ILE A 219 33.68 11.32 1.97
N SER A 220 33.63 12.38 2.77
CA SER A 220 33.38 12.27 4.22
C SER A 220 31.95 12.53 4.66
N GLU A 221 31.04 12.93 3.76
CA GLU A 221 29.66 13.35 4.10
C GLU A 221 28.58 12.53 3.37
N SER A 222 27.33 12.68 3.81
CA SER A 222 26.15 12.16 3.11
C SER A 222 26.17 12.62 1.64
N ILE A 223 26.31 11.66 0.75
CA ILE A 223 26.39 11.89 -0.69
C ILE A 223 24.96 11.98 -1.22
N ASN A 224 24.68 13.01 -2.01
CA ASN A 224 23.45 13.08 -2.80
C ASN A 224 23.72 12.55 -4.22
N LYS A 225 22.65 12.17 -4.93
CA LYS A 225 22.70 11.69 -6.32
C LYS A 225 23.54 12.59 -7.24
N GLU A 226 23.37 13.90 -7.12
CA GLU A 226 24.09 14.88 -7.96
C GLU A 226 25.60 14.86 -7.74
N LYS A 227 26.06 14.69 -6.49
CA LYS A 227 27.49 14.54 -6.18
C LYS A 227 28.02 13.26 -6.82
N VAL A 228 27.31 12.12 -6.76
CA VAL A 228 27.73 10.88 -7.46
C VAL A 228 27.83 11.07 -8.97
N LEU A 229 26.86 11.75 -9.57
CA LEU A 229 26.90 12.02 -11.01
C LEU A 229 28.08 12.92 -11.39
N LYS A 230 28.43 13.90 -10.56
CA LYS A 230 29.61 14.76 -10.75
C LYS A 230 30.93 14.01 -10.55
N LEU A 231 30.94 12.98 -9.70
CA LEU A 231 32.12 12.13 -9.48
C LEU A 231 32.50 11.30 -10.71
N LYS A 232 31.63 11.14 -11.71
CA LYS A 232 32.00 10.53 -13.00
C LYS A 232 33.17 11.23 -13.69
N ASN A 233 33.41 12.50 -13.37
CA ASN A 233 34.52 13.28 -13.92
C ASN A 233 35.80 13.19 -13.07
N ASN A 234 35.77 12.47 -11.95
CA ASN A 234 36.92 12.28 -11.08
C ASN A 234 37.79 11.14 -11.66
N PRO A 235 39.11 11.32 -11.84
CA PRO A 235 39.98 10.25 -12.34
C PRO A 235 39.99 9.00 -11.44
N LYS A 236 39.68 9.14 -10.15
CA LYS A 236 39.52 8.00 -9.23
C LYS A 236 38.23 7.21 -9.44
N TRP A 237 37.26 7.75 -10.17
CA TRP A 237 36.01 7.06 -10.43
C TRP A 237 36.21 5.87 -11.37
N ASP A 238 37.09 5.98 -12.36
CA ASP A 238 37.34 4.89 -13.32
C ASP A 238 37.91 3.63 -12.64
N SER A 239 38.68 3.80 -11.55
CA SER A 239 39.16 2.70 -10.74
C SER A 239 38.10 2.14 -9.79
N VAL A 240 37.28 2.98 -9.16
CA VAL A 240 36.28 2.54 -8.16
C VAL A 240 35.00 2.00 -8.79
N LYS A 241 34.58 2.52 -9.95
CA LYS A 241 33.37 2.10 -10.67
C LYS A 241 33.24 0.58 -10.85
N PRO A 242 34.25 -0.17 -11.36
CA PRO A 242 34.14 -1.62 -11.49
C PRO A 242 34.02 -2.34 -10.13
N LEU A 243 34.67 -1.84 -9.08
CA LEU A 243 34.58 -2.40 -7.73
C LEU A 243 33.14 -2.29 -7.18
N VAL A 244 32.56 -1.09 -7.29
CA VAL A 244 31.18 -0.81 -6.89
C VAL A 244 30.19 -1.66 -7.68
N LYS A 245 30.39 -1.76 -9.01
CA LYS A 245 29.53 -2.58 -9.87
C LYS A 245 29.57 -4.06 -9.48
N SER A 246 30.77 -4.58 -9.20
CA SER A 246 30.96 -5.97 -8.73
C SER A 246 30.25 -6.22 -7.41
N PHE A 247 30.45 -5.35 -6.42
CA PHE A 247 29.78 -5.41 -5.12
C PHE A 247 28.26 -5.43 -5.24
N ILE A 248 27.67 -4.49 -5.98
CA ILE A 248 26.23 -4.37 -6.14
C ILE A 248 25.67 -5.64 -6.80
N ARG A 249 26.27 -6.10 -7.91
CA ARG A 249 25.79 -7.29 -8.62
C ARG A 249 25.89 -8.56 -7.78
N SER A 250 27.03 -8.78 -7.11
CA SER A 250 27.21 -9.94 -6.24
C SER A 250 26.26 -9.92 -5.04
N THR A 251 25.97 -8.74 -4.48
CA THR A 251 24.99 -8.60 -3.39
C THR A 251 23.57 -8.83 -3.87
N MET A 252 23.19 -8.30 -5.03
CA MET A 252 21.88 -8.58 -5.63
C MET A 252 21.70 -10.06 -5.95
N TYR A 253 22.74 -10.74 -6.42
CA TYR A 253 22.72 -12.18 -6.64
C TYR A 253 22.52 -12.94 -5.32
N LEU A 254 23.27 -12.58 -4.27
CA LEU A 254 23.10 -13.17 -2.94
C LEU A 254 21.67 -13.02 -2.42
N VAL A 255 21.08 -11.82 -2.57
CA VAL A 255 19.68 -11.55 -2.19
C VAL A 255 18.67 -12.43 -2.93
N GLN A 256 18.95 -12.79 -4.19
CA GLN A 256 18.04 -13.63 -4.98
C GLN A 256 18.20 -15.13 -4.74
N GLN A 257 19.40 -15.59 -4.38
CA GLN A 257 19.71 -17.02 -4.27
C GLN A 257 19.80 -17.53 -2.83
N ALA A 258 20.05 -16.66 -1.85
CA ALA A 258 20.21 -17.10 -0.46
C ALA A 258 18.91 -17.72 0.09
N ALA A 259 19.04 -18.92 0.64
CA ALA A 259 17.95 -19.62 1.31
C ALA A 259 17.67 -19.06 2.72
N ASP A 260 18.69 -18.49 3.36
CA ASP A 260 18.60 -17.94 4.71
C ASP A 260 18.06 -16.50 4.68
N VAL A 261 16.92 -16.30 5.34
CA VAL A 261 16.24 -15.00 5.42
C VAL A 261 17.11 -13.95 6.13
N GLU A 262 17.90 -14.33 7.13
CA GLU A 262 18.77 -13.38 7.84
C GLU A 262 19.88 -12.86 6.94
N ILE A 263 20.44 -13.73 6.08
CA ILE A 263 21.44 -13.33 5.08
C ILE A 263 20.82 -12.37 4.06
N VAL A 264 19.62 -12.66 3.56
CA VAL A 264 18.91 -11.77 2.61
C VAL A 264 18.63 -10.40 3.24
N VAL A 265 18.09 -10.39 4.47
CA VAL A 265 17.79 -9.18 5.24
C VAL A 265 19.05 -8.36 5.48
N PHE A 266 20.15 -9.01 5.87
CA PHE A 266 21.43 -8.35 6.11
C PHE A 266 22.02 -7.77 4.81
N ALA A 267 22.04 -8.55 3.73
CA ALA A 267 22.52 -8.11 2.42
C ALA A 267 21.72 -6.93 1.86
N LEU A 268 20.38 -6.97 1.96
CA LEU A 268 19.51 -5.83 1.59
C LEU A 268 19.80 -4.58 2.44
N THR A 269 19.99 -4.77 3.75
CA THR A 269 20.28 -3.66 4.67
C THR A 269 21.58 -2.97 4.29
N GLN A 270 22.64 -3.73 3.97
CA GLN A 270 23.91 -3.16 3.56
C GLN A 270 23.87 -2.57 2.15
N LEU A 271 23.16 -3.20 1.21
CA LEU A 271 22.96 -2.64 -0.12
C LEU A 271 22.24 -1.28 -0.07
N ARG A 272 21.33 -1.09 0.88
CA ARG A 272 20.63 0.19 1.14
C ARG A 272 21.59 1.31 1.53
N VAL A 273 22.67 1.02 2.25
CA VAL A 273 23.70 2.01 2.63
C VAL A 273 24.42 2.56 1.38
N SER A 274 24.62 1.70 0.38
CA SER A 274 25.31 2.02 -0.87
C SER A 274 24.40 2.48 -2.02
N ILE A 275 23.12 2.74 -1.73
CA ILE A 275 22.10 3.00 -2.76
C ILE A 275 22.42 4.20 -3.66
N VAL A 276 23.11 5.21 -3.12
CA VAL A 276 23.48 6.43 -3.86
C VAL A 276 24.40 6.12 -5.06
N PHE A 277 25.22 5.07 -4.96
CA PHE A 277 26.13 4.68 -6.04
C PHE A 277 25.40 4.10 -7.26
N LEU A 278 24.15 3.65 -7.10
CA LEU A 278 23.30 3.22 -8.23
C LEU A 278 22.99 4.34 -9.21
N ALA A 279 23.23 5.61 -8.85
CA ALA A 279 23.15 6.73 -9.80
C ALA A 279 24.08 6.58 -11.01
N ALA A 280 25.15 5.80 -10.87
CA ALA A 280 26.04 5.48 -11.98
C ALA A 280 25.62 4.24 -12.79
N PHE A 281 24.63 3.47 -12.33
CA PHE A 281 24.23 2.17 -12.88
C PHE A 281 22.69 2.06 -12.99
N PRO A 282 22.05 2.77 -13.94
CA PRO A 282 20.59 2.79 -14.07
C PRO A 282 19.97 1.41 -14.31
N ASP A 283 20.66 0.52 -15.05
CA ASP A 283 20.17 -0.84 -15.31
C ASP A 283 20.11 -1.67 -14.01
N LEU A 284 21.13 -1.53 -13.15
CA LEU A 284 21.16 -2.19 -11.84
C LEU A 284 20.13 -1.59 -10.89
N LEU A 285 19.89 -0.28 -10.96
CA LEU A 285 18.85 0.38 -10.18
C LEU A 285 17.46 -0.18 -10.52
N ILE A 286 17.15 -0.31 -11.81
CA ILE A 286 15.90 -0.93 -12.28
C ILE A 286 15.79 -2.38 -11.81
N LYS A 287 16.86 -3.17 -11.93
CA LYS A 287 16.87 -4.57 -11.48
C LYS A 287 16.65 -4.67 -9.97
N LEU A 288 17.24 -3.75 -9.18
CA LEU A 288 17.05 -3.70 -7.73
C LEU A 288 15.60 -3.33 -7.35
N ILE A 289 14.98 -2.38 -8.06
CA ILE A 289 13.56 -2.05 -7.85
C ILE A 289 12.70 -3.29 -8.06
N LYS A 290 12.92 -4.05 -9.14
CA LYS A 290 12.17 -5.28 -9.43
C LYS A 290 12.34 -6.34 -8.33
N ILE A 291 13.57 -6.62 -7.92
CA ILE A 291 13.87 -7.57 -6.84
C ILE A 291 13.20 -7.13 -5.53
N SER A 292 13.31 -5.85 -5.19
CA SER A 292 12.74 -5.33 -3.95
C SER A 292 11.21 -5.38 -3.97
N ILE A 293 10.55 -5.17 -5.11
CA ILE A 293 9.08 -5.29 -5.22
C ILE A 293 8.64 -6.74 -5.04
N ASP A 294 9.36 -7.69 -5.63
CA ASP A 294 9.07 -9.11 -5.46
C ASP A 294 9.18 -9.50 -3.97
N LEU A 295 10.33 -9.23 -3.35
CA LEU A 295 10.57 -9.51 -1.92
C LEU A 295 9.62 -8.77 -0.99
N TRP A 296 9.19 -7.57 -1.36
CA TRP A 296 8.18 -6.83 -0.61
C TRP A 296 6.83 -7.55 -0.61
N VAL A 297 6.40 -8.13 -1.73
CA VAL A 297 5.10 -8.83 -1.82
C VAL A 297 5.16 -10.29 -1.35
N THR A 298 6.26 -10.98 -1.60
CA THR A 298 6.42 -12.41 -1.30
C THR A 298 7.00 -12.65 0.09
N GLY A 299 7.75 -11.69 0.63
CA GLY A 299 8.47 -11.86 1.86
C GLY A 299 7.65 -11.80 3.14
N GLU A 300 8.12 -12.53 4.14
CA GLU A 300 7.54 -12.51 5.48
C GLU A 300 8.11 -11.33 6.30
N GLU A 301 7.23 -10.67 7.07
CA GLU A 301 7.48 -9.61 8.05
C GLU A 301 8.76 -8.77 7.88
N THR A 302 9.92 -9.27 8.34
CA THR A 302 11.20 -8.54 8.33
C THR A 302 11.76 -8.33 6.92
N MET A 303 11.65 -9.33 6.05
CA MET A 303 12.15 -9.25 4.67
C MET A 303 11.33 -8.26 3.86
N SER A 304 10.01 -8.34 3.96
CA SER A 304 9.09 -7.41 3.29
C SER A 304 9.34 -5.96 3.75
N LYS A 305 9.59 -5.77 5.05
CA LYS A 305 9.96 -4.46 5.62
C LYS A 305 11.28 -3.92 5.07
N GLN A 306 12.34 -4.73 5.01
CA GLN A 306 13.62 -4.26 4.45
C GLN A 306 13.52 -3.92 2.96
N ALA A 307 12.81 -4.75 2.19
CA ALA A 307 12.58 -4.50 0.77
C ALA A 307 11.81 -3.19 0.55
N PHE A 308 10.80 -2.90 1.39
CA PHE A 308 10.13 -1.61 1.37
C PHE A 308 11.07 -0.44 1.71
N LEU A 309 11.93 -0.56 2.72
CA LEU A 309 12.89 0.49 3.07
C LEU A 309 13.85 0.78 1.91
N VAL A 310 14.29 -0.24 1.16
CA VAL A 310 15.07 -0.05 -0.07
C VAL A 310 14.26 0.75 -1.09
N LEU A 311 13.02 0.38 -1.38
CA LEU A 311 12.16 1.10 -2.34
C LEU A 311 11.92 2.56 -1.94
N LYS A 312 11.72 2.81 -0.64
CA LYS A 312 11.51 4.13 -0.05
C LYS A 312 12.77 5.01 -0.13
N ASP A 313 13.95 4.43 0.09
CA ASP A 313 15.22 5.15 -0.04
C ASP A 313 15.54 5.41 -1.52
N ILE A 314 15.21 4.48 -2.43
CA ILE A 314 15.33 4.71 -3.88
C ILE A 314 14.46 5.89 -4.31
N SER A 315 13.17 5.89 -3.95
CA SER A 315 12.26 6.98 -4.34
C SER A 315 12.72 8.33 -3.78
N MET A 316 13.31 8.35 -2.58
CA MET A 316 13.82 9.57 -1.95
C MET A 316 15.16 10.05 -2.55
N VAL A 317 16.11 9.16 -2.81
CA VAL A 317 17.44 9.53 -3.34
C VAL A 317 17.37 9.89 -4.83
N PHE A 318 16.51 9.20 -5.59
CA PHE A 318 16.37 9.37 -7.03
C PHE A 318 15.19 10.26 -7.44
N ASN A 319 14.40 10.75 -6.47
CA ASN A 319 13.28 11.68 -6.63
C ASN A 319 12.33 11.23 -7.75
N SER A 320 11.93 12.20 -8.59
CA SER A 320 10.92 12.04 -9.62
C SER A 320 11.20 10.93 -10.63
N GLU A 321 12.47 10.59 -10.89
CA GLU A 321 12.86 9.58 -11.89
C GLU A 321 12.43 8.17 -11.47
N CYS A 322 12.59 7.84 -10.18
CA CYS A 322 12.24 6.50 -9.69
C CYS A 322 10.95 6.48 -8.88
N PHE A 323 10.48 7.61 -8.36
CA PHE A 323 9.24 7.66 -7.59
C PHE A 323 8.05 7.07 -8.36
N ASP A 324 7.82 7.51 -9.61
CA ASP A 324 6.70 7.00 -10.41
C ASP A 324 6.87 5.52 -10.70
N THR A 325 8.08 5.07 -11.05
CA THR A 325 8.39 3.65 -11.28
C THR A 325 8.11 2.79 -10.05
N CYS A 326 8.57 3.22 -8.88
CA CYS A 326 8.31 2.52 -7.61
C CYS A 326 6.81 2.49 -7.32
N LEU A 327 6.12 3.63 -7.35
CA LEU A 327 4.70 3.72 -7.04
C LEU A 327 3.86 2.85 -7.99
N ILE A 328 4.11 2.94 -9.30
CA ILE A 328 3.39 2.17 -10.33
C ILE A 328 3.55 0.67 -10.08
N ASN A 329 4.80 0.21 -9.99
CA ASN A 329 5.09 -1.22 -9.92
C ASN A 329 4.65 -1.80 -8.57
N MET A 330 4.81 -1.06 -7.46
CA MET A 330 4.30 -1.48 -6.16
C MET A 330 2.77 -1.55 -6.14
N TYR A 331 2.08 -0.57 -6.74
CA TYR A 331 0.62 -0.59 -6.83
C TYR A 331 0.12 -1.79 -7.66
N LYS A 332 0.75 -2.06 -8.82
CA LYS A 332 0.43 -3.22 -9.66
C LYS A 332 0.66 -4.54 -8.91
N ALA A 333 1.80 -4.67 -8.23
CA ALA A 333 2.14 -5.86 -7.46
C ALA A 333 1.20 -6.07 -6.27
N PHE A 334 0.82 -5.00 -5.56
CA PHE A 334 -0.16 -5.04 -4.47
C PHE A 334 -1.52 -5.54 -4.93
N LEU A 335 -2.03 -5.06 -6.07
CA LEU A 335 -3.33 -5.49 -6.56
C LEU A 335 -3.31 -6.92 -7.12
N HIS A 336 -2.20 -7.33 -7.73
CA HIS A 336 -1.98 -8.72 -8.10
C HIS A 336 -1.98 -9.63 -6.85
N TYR A 337 -1.28 -9.23 -5.79
CA TYR A 337 -1.31 -9.93 -4.50
C TYR A 337 -2.72 -10.04 -3.93
N CYS A 338 -3.49 -8.95 -3.96
CA CYS A 338 -4.85 -8.93 -3.43
C CYS A 338 -5.80 -9.88 -4.18
N ASP A 339 -5.58 -10.14 -5.46
CA ASP A 339 -6.40 -11.06 -6.24
C ASP A 339 -6.07 -12.54 -5.97
N SER A 340 -4.84 -12.82 -5.50
CA SER A 340 -4.39 -14.17 -5.24
C SER A 340 -5.07 -14.81 -4.01
N PRO A 341 -5.56 -16.06 -4.09
CA PRO A 341 -6.12 -16.77 -2.95
C PRO A 341 -4.99 -17.29 -2.04
N LYS A 342 -4.67 -16.55 -0.97
CA LYS A 342 -3.67 -16.95 0.04
C LYS A 342 -4.26 -17.03 1.45
N GLU A 343 -3.90 -18.06 2.21
CA GLU A 343 -4.51 -18.45 3.49
C GLU A 343 -4.13 -17.54 4.69
N ASN A 344 -3.05 -16.74 4.61
CA ASN A 344 -2.57 -15.86 5.70
C ASN A 344 -2.65 -14.35 5.37
N SER A 345 -3.65 -13.92 4.61
CA SER A 345 -3.58 -12.66 3.85
C SER A 345 -3.85 -11.34 4.61
N GLU A 346 -4.47 -11.32 5.80
CA GLU A 346 -4.96 -10.06 6.37
C GLU A 346 -3.85 -9.14 6.93
N GLN A 347 -2.91 -9.67 7.71
CA GLN A 347 -1.83 -8.88 8.32
C GLN A 347 -0.79 -8.44 7.28
N CYS A 348 -0.44 -9.32 6.36
CA CYS A 348 0.42 -8.99 5.22
C CYS A 348 -0.24 -7.92 4.33
N SER A 349 -1.54 -8.05 4.02
CA SER A 349 -2.26 -7.04 3.23
C SER A 349 -2.31 -5.67 3.89
N SER A 350 -2.38 -5.58 5.22
CA SER A 350 -2.29 -4.28 5.91
C SER A 350 -0.92 -3.65 5.78
N PHE A 351 0.15 -4.42 5.98
CA PHE A 351 1.52 -3.91 5.84
C PHE A 351 1.77 -3.36 4.43
N LEU A 352 1.45 -4.13 3.38
CA LEU A 352 1.64 -3.68 1.99
C LEU A 352 0.87 -2.39 1.69
N ARG A 353 -0.38 -2.29 2.16
CA ARG A 353 -1.16 -1.06 2.00
C ARG A 353 -0.50 0.11 2.71
N ASP A 354 -0.09 -0.07 3.96
CA ASP A 354 0.47 1.01 4.79
C ASP A 354 1.83 1.47 4.24
N SER A 355 2.65 0.54 3.73
CA SER A 355 3.89 0.84 2.96
C SER A 355 3.61 1.68 1.71
N LEU A 356 2.58 1.35 0.94
CA LEU A 356 2.19 2.14 -0.23
C LEU A 356 1.70 3.54 0.16
N VAL A 357 0.93 3.67 1.24
CA VAL A 357 0.49 4.97 1.76
C VAL A 357 1.70 5.81 2.18
N GLU A 358 2.67 5.21 2.86
CA GLU A 358 3.90 5.88 3.28
C GLU A 358 4.72 6.35 2.07
N LEU A 359 4.88 5.52 1.03
CA LEU A 359 5.51 5.91 -0.23
C LEU A 359 4.76 7.09 -0.88
N CYS A 360 3.44 6.99 -1.04
CA CYS A 360 2.62 8.05 -1.62
C CYS A 360 2.75 9.38 -0.87
N SER A 361 2.95 9.33 0.44
CA SER A 361 3.08 10.52 1.29
C SER A 361 4.42 11.24 1.10
N GLN A 362 5.42 10.63 0.43
CA GLN A 362 6.69 11.30 0.12
C GLN A 362 6.57 12.36 -0.99
N ASP A 363 5.70 12.15 -1.98
CA ASP A 363 5.44 13.12 -3.06
C ASP A 363 3.92 13.29 -3.26
N MET A 364 3.37 14.29 -2.58
CA MET A 364 1.93 14.55 -2.59
C MET A 364 1.40 14.90 -3.98
N GLN A 365 2.17 15.64 -4.79
CA GLN A 365 1.71 16.13 -6.10
C GLN A 365 1.53 14.98 -7.10
N LYS A 366 2.53 14.10 -7.18
CA LYS A 366 2.47 12.91 -8.04
C LYS A 366 1.41 11.94 -7.53
N SER A 367 1.42 11.66 -6.24
CA SER A 367 0.46 10.75 -5.61
C SER A 367 -0.98 11.21 -5.78
N TYR A 368 -1.26 12.51 -5.60
CA TYR A 368 -2.58 13.09 -5.83
C TYR A 368 -3.07 12.84 -7.26
N THR A 369 -2.19 13.04 -8.25
CA THR A 369 -2.53 12.84 -9.66
C THR A 369 -2.91 11.38 -9.92
N LYS A 370 -2.11 10.43 -9.42
CA LYS A 370 -2.39 8.99 -9.58
C LYS A 370 -3.64 8.56 -8.79
N ALA A 371 -3.83 9.07 -7.57
CA ALA A 371 -5.01 8.84 -6.75
C ALA A 371 -6.28 9.32 -7.45
N SER A 372 -6.26 10.53 -8.00
CA SER A 372 -7.40 11.14 -8.69
C SER A 372 -7.88 10.29 -9.86
N VAL A 373 -6.95 9.82 -10.71
CA VAL A 373 -7.31 8.94 -11.84
C VAL A 373 -7.87 7.61 -11.34
N SER A 374 -7.24 6.99 -10.34
CA SER A 374 -7.69 5.71 -9.77
C SER A 374 -9.10 5.81 -9.15
N ILE A 375 -9.32 6.80 -8.29
CA ILE A 375 -10.63 7.05 -7.65
C ILE A 375 -11.70 7.37 -8.71
N THR A 376 -11.34 8.13 -9.74
CA THR A 376 -12.26 8.42 -10.86
C THR A 376 -12.66 7.14 -11.61
N GLN A 377 -11.74 6.20 -11.82
CA GLN A 377 -12.06 4.90 -12.42
C GLN A 377 -12.99 4.06 -11.54
N LEU A 378 -12.75 4.04 -10.22
CA LEU A 378 -13.64 3.38 -9.25
C LEU A 378 -15.07 3.97 -9.31
N ALA A 379 -15.16 5.30 -9.42
CA ALA A 379 -16.43 6.03 -9.54
C ALA A 379 -17.14 5.77 -10.87
N LYS A 380 -16.40 5.71 -11.99
CA LYS A 380 -16.96 5.36 -13.32
C LYS A 380 -17.55 3.95 -13.29
N LEU A 381 -16.82 2.97 -12.78
CA LEU A 381 -17.29 1.59 -12.68
C LEU A 381 -18.55 1.47 -11.82
N LEU A 382 -18.58 2.17 -10.68
CA LEU A 382 -19.76 2.24 -9.81
C LEU A 382 -20.95 2.89 -10.52
N LYS A 383 -20.74 4.01 -11.20
CA LYS A 383 -21.78 4.70 -11.97
C LYS A 383 -22.37 3.77 -13.02
N MET A 384 -21.54 3.03 -13.76
CA MET A 384 -22.00 2.03 -14.72
C MET A 384 -22.86 0.95 -14.06
N ALA A 385 -22.42 0.39 -12.93
CA ALA A 385 -23.19 -0.63 -12.21
C ALA A 385 -24.56 -0.10 -11.73
N LEU A 386 -24.62 1.15 -11.27
CA LEU A 386 -25.86 1.79 -10.82
C LEU A 386 -26.83 2.11 -11.97
N THR A 387 -26.32 2.59 -13.12
CA THR A 387 -27.18 3.01 -14.24
C THR A 387 -27.62 1.86 -15.12
N THR A 388 -26.72 0.94 -15.45
CA THR A 388 -26.96 -0.13 -16.44
C THR A 388 -27.30 -1.47 -15.82
N LYS A 389 -27.13 -1.63 -14.49
CA LYS A 389 -27.23 -2.93 -13.78
C LYS A 389 -26.37 -4.03 -14.42
N ASN A 390 -25.26 -3.64 -15.04
CA ASN A 390 -24.37 -4.56 -15.72
C ASN A 390 -23.75 -5.56 -14.73
N LYS A 391 -23.91 -6.86 -15.01
CA LYS A 391 -23.40 -7.95 -14.17
C LYS A 391 -21.88 -7.94 -14.04
N GLU A 392 -21.16 -7.64 -15.13
CA GLU A 392 -19.69 -7.60 -15.12
C GLU A 392 -19.17 -6.44 -14.25
N ALA A 393 -19.83 -5.28 -14.32
CA ALA A 393 -19.49 -4.14 -13.46
C ALA A 393 -19.76 -4.46 -11.98
N LEU A 394 -20.88 -5.14 -11.68
CA LEU A 394 -21.17 -5.63 -10.34
C LEU A 394 -20.13 -6.66 -9.87
N GLU A 395 -19.63 -7.51 -10.76
CA GLU A 395 -18.56 -8.47 -10.51
C GLU A 395 -17.25 -7.81 -10.14
N LYS A 396 -16.81 -6.83 -10.93
CA LYS A 396 -15.60 -6.06 -10.63
C LYS A 396 -15.68 -5.30 -9.31
N ILE A 397 -16.82 -4.70 -8.95
CA ILE A 397 -16.94 -3.92 -7.70
C ILE A 397 -16.81 -4.79 -6.45
N HIS A 398 -17.27 -6.04 -6.49
CA HIS A 398 -17.12 -6.96 -5.36
C HIS A 398 -15.82 -7.75 -5.39
N SER A 399 -14.91 -7.46 -6.31
CA SER A 399 -13.57 -8.06 -6.34
C SER A 399 -12.72 -7.59 -5.15
N LYS A 400 -11.76 -8.43 -4.75
CA LYS A 400 -10.78 -8.04 -3.73
C LYS A 400 -9.88 -6.90 -4.21
N GLN A 401 -9.61 -6.81 -5.51
CA GLN A 401 -8.89 -5.69 -6.12
C GLN A 401 -9.61 -4.34 -5.91
N TYR A 402 -10.91 -4.26 -6.25
CA TYR A 402 -11.68 -3.02 -6.09
C TYR A 402 -11.72 -2.56 -4.63
N THR A 403 -12.02 -3.49 -3.72
CA THR A 403 -12.09 -3.18 -2.29
C THR A 403 -10.73 -2.79 -1.71
N SER A 404 -9.63 -3.43 -2.15
CA SER A 404 -8.27 -3.08 -1.72
C SER A 404 -7.82 -1.73 -2.28
N CYS A 405 -8.24 -1.38 -3.49
CA CYS A 405 -8.01 -0.05 -4.07
C CYS A 405 -8.74 1.05 -3.29
N VAL A 406 -10.02 0.84 -2.94
CA VAL A 406 -10.75 1.76 -2.05
C VAL A 406 -10.05 1.86 -0.68
N ASP A 407 -9.66 0.73 -0.09
CA ASP A 407 -8.96 0.70 1.21
C ASP A 407 -7.65 1.51 1.16
N LEU A 408 -6.84 1.33 0.12
CA LEU A 408 -5.60 2.08 -0.08
C LEU A 408 -5.85 3.59 -0.10
N TRP A 409 -6.76 4.06 -0.96
CA TRP A 409 -7.00 5.49 -1.11
C TRP A 409 -7.68 6.12 0.10
N VAL A 410 -8.52 5.36 0.81
CA VAL A 410 -9.08 5.79 2.10
C VAL A 410 -7.96 6.04 3.12
N ASN A 411 -7.00 5.14 3.25
CA ASN A 411 -5.89 5.30 4.18
C ASN A 411 -4.92 6.41 3.73
N PHE A 412 -4.67 6.55 2.43
CA PHE A 412 -3.88 7.67 1.88
C PHE A 412 -4.48 9.02 2.20
N ILE A 413 -5.78 9.20 1.97
CA ILE A 413 -6.49 10.44 2.29
C ILE A 413 -6.47 10.67 3.79
N ALA A 414 -6.80 9.65 4.60
CA ALA A 414 -6.82 9.79 6.05
C ALA A 414 -5.45 10.17 6.65
N ALA A 415 -4.36 9.66 6.10
CA ALA A 415 -3.01 9.98 6.56
C ALA A 415 -2.57 11.42 6.23
N ASN A 416 -3.16 12.05 5.20
CA ASN A 416 -2.63 13.29 4.63
C ASN A 416 -3.63 14.47 4.60
N ILE A 417 -4.91 14.25 4.88
CA ILE A 417 -5.98 15.28 4.76
C ILE A 417 -5.80 16.46 5.72
N GLN A 418 -5.04 16.30 6.81
CA GLN A 418 -4.78 17.39 7.77
C GLN A 418 -3.75 18.40 7.25
N ASP A 419 -2.76 17.91 6.50
CA ASP A 419 -1.63 18.71 6.04
C ASP A 419 -1.74 19.11 4.56
N CYS A 420 -2.60 18.45 3.80
CA CYS A 420 -2.73 18.60 2.35
C CYS A 420 -4.19 18.82 1.90
N ASP A 421 -4.37 19.61 0.83
CA ASP A 421 -5.69 19.83 0.23
C ASP A 421 -6.14 18.59 -0.59
N LEU A 422 -6.77 17.64 0.10
CA LEU A 422 -7.33 16.43 -0.50
C LEU A 422 -8.87 16.44 -0.51
N GLN A 423 -9.51 17.60 -0.30
CA GLN A 423 -10.98 17.71 -0.24
C GLN A 423 -11.69 17.18 -1.49
N PRO A 424 -11.19 17.42 -2.73
CA PRO A 424 -11.81 16.85 -3.94
C PRO A 424 -11.77 15.32 -3.97
N LEU A 425 -10.65 14.72 -3.52
CA LEU A 425 -10.52 13.26 -3.44
C LEU A 425 -11.40 12.69 -2.33
N LEU A 426 -11.43 13.35 -1.16
CA LEU A 426 -12.29 12.99 -0.04
C LEU A 426 -13.76 12.95 -0.45
N TYR A 427 -14.25 14.01 -1.12
CA TYR A 427 -15.62 14.05 -1.61
C TYR A 427 -15.91 12.88 -2.56
N THR A 428 -15.02 12.64 -3.52
CA THR A 428 -15.22 11.61 -4.54
C THR A 428 -15.20 10.21 -3.94
N ILE A 429 -14.25 9.90 -3.06
CA ILE A 429 -14.17 8.58 -2.42
C ILE A 429 -15.36 8.34 -1.49
N VAL A 430 -15.86 9.35 -0.78
CA VAL A 430 -17.07 9.22 0.06
C VAL A 430 -18.29 8.91 -0.79
N GLN A 431 -18.43 9.53 -1.97
CA GLN A 431 -19.50 9.18 -2.93
C GLN A 431 -19.37 7.74 -3.43
N VAL A 432 -18.14 7.29 -3.72
CA VAL A 432 -17.87 5.89 -4.10
C VAL A 432 -18.30 4.93 -2.99
N ILE A 433 -17.87 5.17 -1.75
CA ILE A 433 -18.17 4.30 -0.61
C ILE A 433 -19.69 4.25 -0.35
N ASN A 434 -20.37 5.39 -0.35
CA ASN A 434 -21.82 5.46 -0.16
C ASN A 434 -22.57 4.75 -1.30
N GLY A 435 -22.14 4.93 -2.54
CA GLY A 435 -22.76 4.24 -3.68
C GLY A 435 -22.55 2.73 -3.63
N VAL A 436 -21.38 2.24 -3.18
CA VAL A 436 -21.17 0.80 -2.94
C VAL A 436 -22.06 0.28 -1.82
N ALA A 437 -22.12 0.97 -0.69
CA ALA A 437 -22.95 0.56 0.46
C ALA A 437 -24.45 0.48 0.11
N THR A 438 -24.93 1.39 -0.74
CA THR A 438 -26.33 1.43 -1.21
C THR A 438 -26.61 0.49 -2.38
N LEU A 439 -25.61 0.13 -3.17
CA LEU A 439 -25.74 -0.86 -4.23
C LEU A 439 -25.91 -2.28 -3.67
N PHE A 440 -25.19 -2.61 -2.59
CA PHE A 440 -25.17 -3.95 -1.99
C PHE A 440 -25.92 -4.02 -0.66
N ILE A 441 -27.25 -3.85 -0.69
CA ILE A 441 -28.08 -3.84 0.54
C ILE A 441 -28.35 -5.23 1.13
N GLY A 442 -28.24 -6.29 0.32
CA GLY A 442 -28.62 -7.64 0.75
C GLY A 442 -27.72 -8.22 1.86
N PRO A 443 -28.27 -9.09 2.73
CA PRO A 443 -27.56 -9.67 3.88
C PRO A 443 -26.30 -10.47 3.51
N ARG A 444 -26.20 -10.93 2.26
CA ARG A 444 -25.00 -11.61 1.74
C ARG A 444 -23.77 -10.71 1.68
N TYR A 445 -23.95 -9.40 1.65
CA TYR A 445 -22.87 -8.42 1.51
C TYR A 445 -22.58 -7.71 2.84
N LEU A 446 -22.95 -8.32 3.97
CA LEU A 446 -22.73 -7.75 5.31
C LEU A 446 -21.28 -7.30 5.50
N LEU A 447 -20.30 -8.16 5.18
CA LEU A 447 -18.87 -7.84 5.35
C LEU A 447 -18.45 -6.61 4.53
N LEU A 448 -18.91 -6.52 3.28
CA LEU A 448 -18.63 -5.35 2.44
C LEU A 448 -19.25 -4.08 3.01
N ARG A 449 -20.52 -4.14 3.46
CA ARG A 449 -21.19 -2.98 4.06
C ARG A 449 -20.50 -2.53 5.35
N VAL A 450 -20.09 -3.48 6.20
CA VAL A 450 -19.33 -3.19 7.42
C VAL A 450 -18.03 -2.48 7.04
N LYS A 451 -17.29 -2.99 6.06
CA LYS A 451 -16.05 -2.36 5.58
C LYS A 451 -16.28 -0.95 5.01
N CYS A 452 -17.35 -0.73 4.24
CA CYS A 452 -17.73 0.61 3.78
C CYS A 452 -17.94 1.59 4.93
N ILE A 453 -18.63 1.18 5.98
CA ILE A 453 -18.90 2.04 7.14
C ILE A 453 -17.63 2.26 7.96
N GLN A 454 -16.76 1.26 8.08
CA GLN A 454 -15.43 1.43 8.67
C GLN A 454 -14.61 2.49 7.92
N TRP A 455 -14.63 2.48 6.58
CA TRP A 455 -13.97 3.52 5.77
C TRP A 455 -14.55 4.91 6.03
N LEU A 456 -15.88 5.05 6.09
CA LEU A 456 -16.53 6.33 6.40
C LEU A 456 -16.15 6.82 7.81
N ASN A 457 -16.19 5.94 8.81
CA ASN A 457 -15.77 6.30 10.17
C ASN A 457 -14.29 6.71 10.23
N HIS A 458 -13.41 6.04 9.48
CA HIS A 458 -11.99 6.36 9.44
C HIS A 458 -11.74 7.74 8.80
N LEU A 459 -12.36 8.00 7.64
CA LEU A 459 -12.29 9.31 6.99
C LEU A 459 -12.88 10.42 7.85
N SER A 460 -14.03 10.18 8.50
CA SER A 460 -14.67 11.13 9.41
C SER A 460 -13.74 11.50 10.58
N CYS A 461 -13.06 10.51 11.15
CA CYS A 461 -12.06 10.72 12.19
C CYS A 461 -10.86 11.55 11.72
N ALA A 462 -10.32 11.24 10.54
CA ALA A 462 -9.12 11.90 10.02
C ALA A 462 -9.37 13.35 9.57
N SER A 463 -10.47 13.57 8.85
CA SER A 463 -10.88 14.88 8.31
C SER A 463 -11.58 15.79 9.31
N CYS A 464 -12.02 15.24 10.45
CA CYS A 464 -12.91 15.93 11.40
C CYS A 464 -14.25 16.38 10.79
N ILE A 465 -14.66 15.81 9.65
CA ILE A 465 -15.94 16.11 8.99
C ILE A 465 -16.97 15.06 9.42
N PHE A 466 -18.15 15.52 9.82
CA PHE A 466 -19.26 14.63 10.15
C PHE A 466 -19.73 13.85 8.91
N MET A 467 -19.65 12.52 8.99
CA MET A 467 -20.17 11.62 7.95
C MET A 467 -21.37 10.81 8.49
N PRO A 468 -22.58 11.00 7.96
CA PRO A 468 -23.77 10.32 8.48
C PRO A 468 -23.78 8.85 8.08
N ILE A 469 -23.53 7.95 9.03
CA ILE A 469 -23.55 6.50 8.81
C ILE A 469 -24.80 5.80 9.35
N ALA A 470 -25.61 6.49 10.16
CA ALA A 470 -26.67 5.88 10.97
C ALA A 470 -27.66 5.05 10.15
N SER A 471 -28.13 5.56 9.01
CA SER A 471 -29.02 4.82 8.11
C SER A 471 -28.37 3.55 7.57
N LEU A 472 -27.13 3.64 7.08
CA LEU A 472 -26.39 2.52 6.52
C LEU A 472 -26.17 1.39 7.53
N VAL A 473 -25.89 1.74 8.79
CA VAL A 473 -25.70 0.78 9.87
C VAL A 473 -27.03 0.14 10.27
N LEU A 474 -28.05 0.96 10.54
CA LEU A 474 -29.31 0.48 11.14
C LEU A 474 -30.11 -0.40 10.19
N ASP A 475 -29.96 -0.25 8.87
CA ASP A 475 -30.52 -1.16 7.87
C ASP A 475 -30.12 -2.64 8.10
N MET A 476 -28.94 -2.88 8.69
CA MET A 476 -28.47 -4.25 8.98
C MET A 476 -29.32 -4.96 10.05
N LEU A 477 -30.02 -4.21 10.90
CA LEU A 477 -30.94 -4.75 11.91
C LEU A 477 -32.26 -5.22 11.28
N GLU A 478 -32.58 -4.79 10.05
CA GLU A 478 -33.82 -5.13 9.36
C GLU A 478 -33.75 -6.47 8.60
N TYR A 479 -32.61 -7.16 8.63
CA TYR A 479 -32.43 -8.45 7.97
C TYR A 479 -33.31 -9.54 8.61
N LYS A 480 -34.38 -9.89 7.90
CA LYS A 480 -35.26 -11.00 8.27
C LYS A 480 -34.51 -12.32 8.19
N THR A 481 -34.43 -12.99 9.33
CA THR A 481 -33.73 -14.26 9.50
C THR A 481 -34.70 -15.22 10.18
N THR A 482 -35.05 -16.30 9.49
CA THR A 482 -35.87 -17.39 10.04
C THR A 482 -35.00 -18.20 11.00
N ILE A 483 -35.33 -18.20 12.29
CA ILE A 483 -34.62 -18.96 13.33
C ILE A 483 -35.06 -20.42 13.20
N ASP A 484 -34.48 -21.15 12.25
CA ASP A 484 -34.68 -22.61 12.09
C ASP A 484 -33.36 -23.38 12.16
N GLY A 485 -32.21 -22.71 12.31
CA GLY A 485 -30.89 -23.32 12.15
C GLY A 485 -30.07 -23.40 13.44
N GLU A 486 -29.47 -24.57 13.68
CA GLU A 486 -28.42 -24.79 14.68
C GLU A 486 -27.20 -23.85 14.48
N LYS A 487 -26.42 -23.62 15.54
CA LYS A 487 -25.17 -22.87 15.48
C LYS A 487 -24.20 -23.56 14.51
N GLN A 488 -23.92 -22.91 13.37
CA GLN A 488 -22.93 -23.40 12.42
C GLN A 488 -21.50 -23.14 12.92
N LYS A 489 -20.52 -23.87 12.39
CA LYS A 489 -19.09 -23.62 12.64
C LYS A 489 -18.77 -22.14 12.40
N LYS A 490 -17.96 -21.53 13.27
CA LYS A 490 -17.52 -20.13 13.13
C LYS A 490 -16.90 -20.00 11.74
N LEU A 491 -17.34 -19.02 10.96
CA LEU A 491 -16.71 -18.73 9.68
C LEU A 491 -15.25 -18.38 10.02
N GLU A 492 -14.32 -19.25 9.62
CA GLU A 492 -12.91 -18.88 9.54
C GLU A 492 -12.78 -17.67 8.62
N ALA A 493 -11.66 -16.95 8.64
CA ALA A 493 -11.47 -15.67 7.97
C ALA A 493 -11.65 -15.79 6.44
N VAL A 494 -12.91 -15.87 6.01
CA VAL A 494 -13.29 -16.01 4.62
C VAL A 494 -13.27 -14.60 4.08
N SER A 495 -12.20 -14.29 3.36
CA SER A 495 -12.00 -13.05 2.59
C SER A 495 -12.98 -12.88 1.43
N THR A 496 -14.11 -13.60 1.45
CA THR A 496 -15.12 -13.51 0.41
C THR A 496 -16.06 -12.36 0.75
N VAL A 497 -16.11 -11.38 -0.15
CA VAL A 497 -17.01 -10.22 -0.12
C VAL A 497 -18.50 -10.62 0.01
N LYS A 498 -18.82 -11.90 -0.26
CA LYS A 498 -20.16 -12.49 -0.25
C LYS A 498 -20.26 -13.69 0.69
N LEU A 499 -21.16 -13.58 1.67
CA LEU A 499 -21.43 -14.66 2.61
C LEU A 499 -22.18 -15.85 1.95
N PRO A 500 -21.89 -17.09 2.38
CA PRO A 500 -22.63 -18.28 1.99
C PRO A 500 -24.13 -18.20 2.33
N LYS A 501 -25.01 -18.73 1.46
CA LYS A 501 -26.47 -18.63 1.63
C LYS A 501 -26.99 -19.38 2.86
N ASN A 502 -26.39 -20.52 3.19
CA ASN A 502 -26.69 -21.32 4.37
C ASN A 502 -26.38 -20.57 5.67
N TRP A 503 -25.34 -19.73 5.67
CA TRP A 503 -24.93 -18.98 6.86
C TRP A 503 -25.93 -17.90 7.25
N LEU A 504 -26.66 -17.32 6.28
CA LEU A 504 -27.65 -16.26 6.52
C LEU A 504 -28.82 -16.70 7.42
N LYS A 505 -29.07 -18.01 7.54
CA LYS A 505 -30.13 -18.56 8.40
C LYS A 505 -29.64 -18.92 9.81
N SER A 506 -28.33 -18.81 10.05
CA SER A 506 -27.74 -19.20 11.33
C SER A 506 -27.93 -18.11 12.38
N GLN A 507 -27.98 -18.52 13.65
CA GLN A 507 -27.91 -17.60 14.78
C GLN A 507 -26.61 -16.76 14.74
N ASN A 508 -25.49 -17.34 14.30
CA ASN A 508 -24.22 -16.65 14.18
C ASN A 508 -24.30 -15.43 13.25
N PHE A 509 -25.06 -15.50 12.15
CA PHE A 509 -25.26 -14.36 11.26
C PHE A 509 -25.98 -13.21 11.97
N GLN A 510 -27.06 -13.49 12.71
CA GLN A 510 -27.78 -12.48 13.49
C GLN A 510 -26.89 -11.82 14.54
N GLU A 511 -26.13 -12.63 15.28
CA GLU A 511 -25.18 -12.14 16.28
C GLU A 511 -24.12 -11.23 15.63
N GLN A 512 -23.56 -11.63 14.49
CA GLN A 512 -22.57 -10.82 13.76
C GLN A 512 -23.15 -9.51 13.21
N CYS A 513 -24.39 -9.50 12.72
CA CYS A 513 -25.07 -8.25 12.34
C CYS A 513 -25.16 -7.27 13.52
N ILE A 514 -25.60 -7.75 14.68
CA ILE A 514 -25.82 -6.90 15.85
C ILE A 514 -24.50 -6.42 16.44
N PHE A 515 -23.50 -7.29 16.54
CA PHE A 515 -22.17 -6.89 17.00
C PHE A 515 -21.52 -5.88 16.06
N SER A 516 -21.64 -6.08 14.74
CA SER A 516 -21.15 -5.10 13.75
C SER A 516 -21.85 -3.76 13.90
N VAL A 517 -23.18 -3.76 14.07
CA VAL A 517 -23.95 -2.51 14.29
C VAL A 517 -23.47 -1.77 15.53
N ILE A 518 -23.31 -2.48 16.64
CA ILE A 518 -22.83 -1.89 17.90
C ILE A 518 -21.41 -1.36 17.74
N GLU A 519 -20.51 -2.12 17.14
CA GLU A 519 -19.12 -1.72 16.91
C GLU A 519 -19.05 -0.44 16.07
N LEU A 520 -19.73 -0.42 14.91
CA LEU A 520 -19.70 0.71 13.98
C LEU A 520 -20.33 1.98 14.58
N LEU A 521 -21.46 1.86 15.30
CA LEU A 521 -22.07 2.98 16.00
C LEU A 521 -21.22 3.43 17.19
N SER A 522 -20.54 2.50 17.88
CA SER A 522 -19.66 2.84 19.00
C SER A 522 -18.50 3.71 18.55
N VAL A 523 -17.85 3.33 17.44
CA VAL A 523 -16.79 4.13 16.81
C VAL A 523 -17.32 5.51 16.41
N HIS A 524 -18.48 5.55 15.76
CA HIS A 524 -19.08 6.82 15.31
C HIS A 524 -19.43 7.74 16.48
N PHE A 525 -20.16 7.25 17.48
CA PHE A 525 -20.53 8.04 18.65
C PHE A 525 -19.32 8.46 19.49
N ALA A 526 -18.27 7.64 19.56
CA ALA A 526 -17.06 8.03 20.29
C ALA A 526 -16.43 9.28 19.68
N GLN A 527 -16.40 9.40 18.34
CA GLN A 527 -15.88 10.58 17.64
C GLN A 527 -16.64 11.86 18.00
N TRP A 528 -17.96 11.76 18.13
CA TRP A 528 -18.86 12.90 18.34
C TRP A 528 -19.34 13.04 19.79
N SER A 529 -18.84 12.23 20.72
CA SER A 529 -19.34 12.12 22.10
C SER A 529 -19.25 13.40 22.93
N PHE A 530 -18.37 14.32 22.54
CA PHE A 530 -18.17 15.63 23.17
C PHE A 530 -18.73 16.78 22.34
N HIS A 531 -19.32 16.52 21.17
CA HIS A 531 -19.87 17.56 20.33
C HIS A 531 -21.21 18.05 20.88
N ILE A 532 -21.48 19.37 20.81
CA ILE A 532 -22.71 19.97 21.36
C ILE A 532 -24.01 19.36 20.79
N SER A 533 -23.95 18.88 19.55
CA SER A 533 -25.07 18.24 18.83
C SER A 533 -25.17 16.72 19.04
N PHE A 534 -24.39 16.14 19.96
CA PHE A 534 -24.44 14.70 20.24
C PHE A 534 -25.86 14.20 20.60
N PRO A 535 -26.66 14.90 21.42
CA PRO A 535 -28.03 14.48 21.73
C PRO A 535 -28.89 14.27 20.47
N GLU A 536 -28.84 15.22 19.53
CA GLU A 536 -29.58 15.16 18.28
C GLU A 536 -29.07 14.05 17.37
N LEU A 537 -27.74 13.90 17.27
CA LEU A 537 -27.08 12.87 16.49
C LEU A 537 -27.47 11.45 16.94
N ALA A 538 -27.52 11.23 18.26
CA ALA A 538 -27.80 9.91 18.85
C ALA A 538 -29.30 9.55 18.89
N THR A 539 -30.20 10.53 18.76
CA THR A 539 -31.65 10.34 18.94
C THR A 539 -32.22 9.25 18.03
N ILE A 540 -32.04 9.36 16.71
CA ILE A 540 -32.62 8.39 15.76
C ILE A 540 -32.03 6.98 15.93
N PRO A 541 -30.70 6.80 16.04
CA PRO A 541 -30.13 5.50 16.36
C PRO A 541 -30.69 4.87 17.64
N VAL A 542 -30.78 5.64 18.74
CA VAL A 542 -31.31 5.14 20.01
C VAL A 542 -32.76 4.69 19.86
N MET A 543 -33.61 5.48 19.20
CA MET A 543 -35.00 5.11 18.93
C MET A 543 -35.10 3.81 18.11
N ARG A 544 -34.29 3.66 17.06
CA ARG A 544 -34.27 2.44 16.22
C ARG A 544 -33.78 1.22 17.00
N LEU A 545 -32.76 1.38 17.84
CA LEU A 545 -32.23 0.32 18.68
C LEU A 545 -33.23 -0.12 19.77
N ARG A 546 -33.96 0.81 20.39
CA ARG A 546 -35.04 0.49 21.34
C ARG A 546 -36.14 -0.34 20.68
N ASN A 547 -36.61 0.09 19.50
CA ASN A 547 -37.61 -0.66 18.74
C ASN A 547 -37.11 -2.06 18.33
N PHE A 548 -35.83 -2.22 17.99
CA PHE A 548 -35.24 -3.54 17.76
C PHE A 548 -35.23 -4.39 19.04
N ASN A 549 -34.82 -3.80 20.17
CA ASN A 549 -34.71 -4.45 21.47
C ASN A 549 -36.08 -4.95 21.99
N GLU A 550 -37.17 -4.24 21.69
CA GLU A 550 -38.55 -4.64 22.01
C GLU A 550 -39.03 -5.82 21.16
N ARG A 551 -38.59 -5.90 19.90
CA ARG A 551 -39.01 -6.94 18.95
C ARG A 551 -38.18 -8.22 19.04
N THR A 552 -36.92 -8.13 19.49
CA THR A 552 -36.02 -9.27 19.51
C THR A 552 -36.38 -10.27 20.61
N THR A 553 -36.36 -11.56 20.28
CA THR A 553 -36.65 -12.66 21.21
C THR A 553 -35.40 -13.26 21.84
N LEU A 554 -34.20 -12.91 21.34
CA LEU A 554 -32.93 -13.45 21.80
C LEU A 554 -32.39 -12.66 22.99
N GLU A 555 -32.59 -13.19 24.19
CA GLU A 555 -32.27 -12.51 25.47
C GLU A 555 -30.79 -12.15 25.64
N GLY A 556 -29.88 -12.91 25.05
CA GLY A 556 -28.44 -12.58 25.03
C GLY A 556 -28.17 -11.29 24.26
N LEU A 557 -28.72 -11.17 23.05
CA LEU A 557 -28.54 -10.01 22.19
C LEU A 557 -29.31 -8.78 22.70
N LYS A 558 -30.49 -9.01 23.26
CA LYS A 558 -31.29 -7.98 23.93
C LYS A 558 -30.49 -7.28 25.02
N ARG A 559 -29.79 -8.04 25.88
CA ARG A 559 -28.94 -7.49 26.94
C ARG A 559 -27.80 -6.63 26.40
N VAL A 560 -27.15 -7.05 25.32
CA VAL A 560 -26.03 -6.30 24.71
C VAL A 560 -26.54 -4.98 24.10
N VAL A 561 -27.63 -5.02 23.34
CA VAL A 561 -28.22 -3.82 22.74
C VAL A 561 -28.73 -2.86 23.81
N LYS A 562 -29.42 -3.36 24.84
CA LYS A 562 -29.89 -2.54 25.97
C LYS A 562 -28.74 -1.83 26.67
N ARG A 563 -27.66 -2.56 26.98
CA ARG A 563 -26.46 -1.97 27.60
C ARG A 563 -25.87 -0.87 26.71
N PHE A 564 -25.80 -1.08 25.40
CA PHE A 564 -25.30 -0.06 24.48
C PHE A 564 -26.18 1.20 24.50
N ILE A 565 -27.50 1.04 24.46
CA ILE A 565 -28.47 2.14 24.55
C ILE A 565 -28.26 2.94 25.85
N GLU A 566 -28.20 2.27 27.00
CA GLU A 566 -27.99 2.90 28.31
C GLU A 566 -26.71 3.76 28.33
N GLN A 567 -25.62 3.28 27.73
CA GLN A 567 -24.35 4.03 27.66
C GLN A 567 -24.44 5.27 26.77
N VAL A 568 -25.15 5.17 25.64
CA VAL A 568 -25.37 6.33 24.76
C VAL A 568 -26.24 7.36 25.47
N GLU A 569 -27.30 6.93 26.16
CA GLU A 569 -28.23 7.80 26.91
C GLU A 569 -27.54 8.55 28.06
N MET A 570 -26.69 7.86 28.83
CA MET A 570 -25.84 8.53 29.84
C MET A 570 -24.99 9.65 29.23
N ASN A 571 -24.48 9.45 28.00
CA ASN A 571 -23.70 10.49 27.33
C ASN A 571 -24.58 11.62 26.78
N ILE A 572 -25.80 11.31 26.35
CA ILE A 572 -26.79 12.33 25.97
C ILE A 572 -27.06 13.24 27.18
N GLU A 573 -27.35 12.67 28.34
CA GLU A 573 -27.60 13.41 29.59
C GLU A 573 -26.39 14.25 30.00
N PHE A 574 -25.18 13.67 29.95
CA PHE A 574 -23.94 14.37 30.24
C PHE A 574 -23.74 15.61 29.34
N VAL A 575 -23.92 15.46 28.03
CA VAL A 575 -23.77 16.57 27.08
C VAL A 575 -24.88 17.61 27.24
N GLN A 576 -26.12 17.19 27.53
CA GLN A 576 -27.24 18.09 27.78
C GLN A 576 -27.00 18.96 29.02
N MET A 577 -26.60 18.36 30.13
CA MET A 577 -26.25 19.09 31.36
C MET A 577 -25.16 20.14 31.08
N LYS A 578 -24.11 19.77 30.33
CA LYS A 578 -23.03 20.70 29.96
C LYS A 578 -23.47 21.78 28.98
N ARG A 579 -24.44 21.49 28.12
CA ARG A 579 -25.03 22.46 27.20
C ARG A 579 -25.91 23.47 27.93
N GLU A 580 -26.59 23.09 29.00
CA GLU A 580 -27.34 24.01 29.86
C GLU A 580 -26.43 24.99 30.60
N GLU A 581 -25.20 24.57 30.95
CA GLU A 581 -24.16 25.42 31.55
C GLU A 581 -23.49 26.36 30.53
N ALA A 582 -23.70 26.15 29.22
CA ALA A 582 -23.01 26.90 28.18
C ALA A 582 -23.53 28.34 28.07
N ALA A 583 -22.68 29.31 28.41
CA ALA A 583 -23.01 30.74 28.35
C ALA A 583 -22.75 31.40 26.97
N PHE A 584 -22.72 30.62 25.89
CA PHE A 584 -22.44 31.11 24.53
C PHE A 584 -23.59 30.82 23.56
N SER A 585 -23.69 31.66 22.52
CA SER A 585 -24.70 31.52 21.46
C SER A 585 -24.31 30.42 20.47
N PRO A 586 -25.26 29.67 19.87
CA PRO A 586 -24.97 28.74 18.77
C PRO A 586 -24.28 29.38 17.55
N ASN A 587 -24.35 30.71 17.40
CA ASN A 587 -23.67 31.44 16.34
C ASN A 587 -22.17 31.66 16.62
N ASP A 588 -21.73 31.45 17.87
CA ASP A 588 -20.33 31.49 18.24
C ASP A 588 -19.67 30.16 17.89
N GLN A 589 -19.12 30.09 16.68
CA GLN A 589 -18.45 28.90 16.15
C GLN A 589 -17.24 28.50 17.00
N GLN A 590 -16.47 29.48 17.49
CA GLN A 590 -15.26 29.20 18.27
C GLN A 590 -15.60 28.57 19.63
N SER A 591 -16.61 29.11 20.33
CA SER A 591 -17.09 28.51 21.58
C SER A 591 -17.73 27.13 21.35
N THR A 592 -18.40 26.95 20.22
CA THR A 592 -19.00 25.66 19.84
C THR A 592 -17.94 24.59 19.56
N GLU A 593 -16.86 24.94 18.84
CA GLU A 593 -15.76 24.03 18.54
C GLU A 593 -14.92 23.66 19.78
N THR A 594 -14.82 24.59 20.73
CA THR A 594 -14.08 24.39 21.99
C THR A 594 -14.91 23.73 23.10
N PHE A 595 -16.22 23.54 22.89
CA PHE A 595 -17.11 22.86 23.82
C PHE A 595 -16.58 21.47 24.21
N LEU A 596 -16.47 21.24 25.52
CA LEU A 596 -16.01 19.99 26.14
C LEU A 596 -14.62 19.47 25.71
N GLN A 597 -13.76 20.31 25.13
CA GLN A 597 -12.40 19.89 24.74
C GLN A 597 -11.54 19.53 25.96
N LEU A 598 -11.76 20.14 27.13
CA LEU A 598 -11.02 19.82 28.36
C LEU A 598 -11.41 18.42 28.88
N GLU A 599 -12.69 18.13 28.93
CA GLU A 599 -13.25 16.84 29.32
C GLU A 599 -12.82 15.73 28.37
N LYS A 600 -12.77 16.03 27.06
CA LYS A 600 -12.24 15.13 26.03
C LYS A 600 -10.79 14.74 26.30
N ARG A 601 -9.94 15.70 26.70
CA ARG A 601 -8.52 15.45 27.05
C ARG A 601 -8.39 14.58 28.30
N ASN A 602 -9.25 14.80 29.28
CA ASN A 602 -9.21 14.07 30.56
C ASN A 602 -9.74 12.63 30.44
N LYS A 603 -10.40 12.24 29.33
CA LYS A 603 -10.97 10.90 29.06
C LYS A 603 -11.89 10.39 30.18
N THR A 604 -12.47 11.30 30.96
CA THR A 604 -13.30 10.97 32.13
C THR A 604 -14.75 10.67 31.78
N ALA A 605 -15.19 10.95 30.55
CA ALA A 605 -16.59 10.75 30.17
C ALA A 605 -16.98 9.27 30.17
N PRO A 606 -18.19 8.92 30.65
CA PRO A 606 -18.67 7.54 30.74
C PRO A 606 -18.59 6.79 29.40
N TYR A 607 -18.95 7.46 28.30
CA TYR A 607 -18.93 6.86 26.97
C TYR A 607 -17.51 6.52 26.49
N THR A 608 -16.54 7.38 26.81
CA THR A 608 -15.13 7.14 26.44
C THR A 608 -14.59 5.89 27.12
N GLN A 609 -14.91 5.69 28.41
CA GLN A 609 -14.52 4.48 29.16
C GLN A 609 -15.21 3.24 28.61
N TYR A 610 -16.50 3.33 28.28
CA TYR A 610 -17.24 2.24 27.65
C TYR A 610 -16.65 1.85 26.30
N TYR A 611 -16.38 2.82 25.42
CA TYR A 611 -15.78 2.59 24.10
C TYR A 611 -14.40 1.93 24.20
N GLN A 612 -13.54 2.39 25.12
CA GLN A 612 -12.26 1.75 25.39
C GLN A 612 -12.42 0.29 25.81
N SER A 613 -13.42 -0.03 26.62
CA SER A 613 -13.72 -1.42 27.02
C SER A 613 -14.16 -2.30 25.84
N ILE A 614 -14.85 -1.74 24.85
CA ILE A 614 -15.21 -2.45 23.61
C ILE A 614 -13.96 -2.74 22.79
N ILE A 615 -13.12 -1.73 22.55
CA ILE A 615 -11.90 -1.90 21.77
C ILE A 615 -10.96 -2.92 22.43
N ALA A 616 -10.76 -2.83 23.75
CA ALA A 616 -9.91 -3.76 24.48
C ALA A 616 -10.40 -5.21 24.36
N LYS A 617 -11.72 -5.44 24.40
CA LYS A 617 -12.29 -6.77 24.17
C LYS A 617 -12.12 -7.24 22.71
N ALA A 618 -12.24 -6.34 21.74
CA ALA A 618 -12.01 -6.66 20.34
C ALA A 618 -10.54 -7.07 20.08
N LEU A 619 -9.59 -6.37 20.71
CA LEU A 619 -8.15 -6.68 20.62
C LEU A 619 -7.75 -7.95 21.38
N GLY A 620 -8.22 -8.15 22.61
CA GLY A 620 -7.95 -9.37 23.39
C GLY A 620 -8.58 -10.65 22.82
N THR A 621 -9.52 -10.53 21.87
CA THR A 621 -10.06 -11.65 21.09
C THR A 621 -9.17 -11.99 19.88
N LYS A 622 -8.30 -11.07 19.43
CA LYS A 622 -7.31 -11.29 18.37
C LYS A 622 -6.03 -11.96 18.88
N GLU A 623 -5.60 -11.67 20.11
CA GLU A 623 -4.40 -12.29 20.72
C GLU A 623 -4.61 -13.74 21.20
N LYS A 624 -5.87 -14.17 21.40
CA LYS A 624 -6.21 -15.54 21.81
C LYS A 624 -6.47 -16.50 20.64
N LYS A 625 -5.95 -16.21 19.45
CA LYS A 625 -6.12 -17.04 18.27
C LYS A 625 -4.81 -17.51 17.69
#